data_AF-R6T7T8-F1
#
_entry.id   AF-R6T7T8-F1
#
_cell.length_a   1.000
_cell.length_b   1.000
_cell.length_c   1.000
_cell.angle_alpha   90.00
_cell.angle_beta   90.00
_cell.angle_gamma   90.00
#
_symmetry.space_group_name_H-M   'P 1'
#
loop_
_entity.id
_entity.type
_entity.pdbx_description
1 polymer ?
#
loop_
_entity_poly.entity_id
_entity_poly.type
_entity_poly.pdbx_seq_one_letter_code
_entity_poly.pdbx_strand_id
1 'polypeptide(L)'
;MEHIHTPTHAARGYLDPEIVGAAYREHGSGSFVENHYVERLNPDRPLPEVNPNEPRLITGEYAIRVKLVSRNNMEGVWIGFPDTGEYMDTAHPDELLLGLDALQAETLDQCMAVDVDCALPQITDILNQYDSAGELVRHAIDFGYVWAEQGQGEPHWMEKWQCVMELEDCHRLDLALDLAQNLHCYEFIPRGVDLAQYGMDLARKEGVLGQDPLLIQCFDSVAYAQHHMAKYGLSTTDHGYAARNEQEIIYEYSQPEHEPEMTM
;
A
#
# COMPACT_ATOMS: atom_id res chain seq x y z
N MET A 1 -18.97 11.52 -0.55
CA MET A 1 -19.96 10.90 -1.46
C MET A 1 -21.06 10.38 -0.55
N GLU A 2 -22.28 10.91 -0.67
CA GLU A 2 -23.39 10.48 0.18
C GLU A 2 -24.05 9.23 -0.42
N HIS A 3 -23.88 8.12 0.30
CA HIS A 3 -24.82 7.02 0.50
C HIS A 3 -25.31 6.20 -0.72
N ILE A 4 -24.56 5.15 -1.06
CA ILE A 4 -25.16 3.94 -1.64
C ILE A 4 -25.93 3.25 -0.51
N HIS A 5 -27.23 3.52 -0.41
CA HIS A 5 -28.09 2.87 0.59
C HIS A 5 -28.44 1.45 0.15
N THR A 6 -27.56 0.50 0.50
CA THR A 6 -27.85 -0.92 0.31
C THR A 6 -28.88 -1.38 1.34
N PRO A 7 -30.06 -1.90 0.92
CA PRO A 7 -31.04 -2.40 1.87
C PRO A 7 -30.50 -3.63 2.61
N THR A 8 -30.82 -3.71 3.91
CA THR A 8 -30.45 -4.83 4.76
C THR A 8 -30.97 -6.16 4.19
N HIS A 9 -30.25 -7.26 4.45
CA HIS A 9 -30.58 -8.58 3.90
C HIS A 9 -32.05 -8.99 4.19
N ALA A 10 -32.55 -8.66 5.38
CA ALA A 10 -33.94 -8.92 5.77
C ALA A 10 -34.98 -8.10 4.97
N ALA A 11 -34.61 -6.92 4.46
CA ALA A 11 -35.52 -6.04 3.72
C ALA A 11 -35.60 -6.37 2.22
N ARG A 12 -34.58 -7.03 1.64
CA ARG A 12 -34.49 -7.30 0.19
C ARG A 12 -35.68 -8.12 -0.35
N GLY A 13 -36.23 -9.04 0.43
CA GLY A 13 -37.40 -9.83 0.04
C GLY A 13 -38.73 -9.07 0.00
N TYR A 14 -38.75 -7.82 0.49
CA TYR A 14 -39.94 -6.98 0.61
C TYR A 14 -39.86 -5.68 -0.20
N LEU A 15 -38.78 -5.47 -0.94
CA LEU A 15 -38.57 -4.30 -1.77
C LEU A 15 -38.77 -4.68 -3.24
N ASP A 16 -39.69 -4.00 -3.91
CA ASP A 16 -39.91 -4.14 -5.35
C ASP A 16 -38.88 -3.28 -6.10
N PRO A 17 -37.99 -3.88 -6.91
CA PRO A 17 -36.95 -3.15 -7.63
C PRO A 17 -37.49 -2.08 -8.60
N GLU A 18 -38.67 -2.28 -9.20
CA GLU A 18 -39.26 -1.32 -10.12
C GLU A 18 -39.79 -0.09 -9.38
N ILE A 19 -40.43 -0.29 -8.22
CA ILE A 19 -40.95 0.79 -7.38
C ILE A 19 -39.81 1.60 -6.78
N VAL A 20 -38.78 0.92 -6.25
CA VAL A 20 -37.59 1.58 -5.70
C VAL A 20 -36.87 2.35 -6.79
N GLY A 21 -36.67 1.75 -7.97
CA GLY A 21 -36.06 2.41 -9.11
C GLY A 21 -36.83 3.63 -9.61
N ALA A 22 -38.17 3.61 -9.54
CA ALA A 22 -39.00 4.76 -9.90
C ALA A 22 -38.82 5.92 -8.92
N ALA A 23 -38.78 5.65 -7.61
CA ALA A 23 -38.59 6.66 -6.58
C ALA A 23 -37.22 7.36 -6.70
N TYR A 24 -36.15 6.60 -7.00
CA TYR A 24 -34.82 7.17 -7.22
C TYR A 24 -34.74 8.00 -8.51
N ARG A 25 -35.41 7.59 -9.60
CA ARG A 25 -35.49 8.39 -10.84
C ARG A 25 -36.25 9.70 -10.65
N GLU A 26 -37.22 9.74 -9.74
CA GLU A 26 -37.98 10.96 -9.45
C GLU A 26 -37.17 11.95 -8.58
N HIS A 27 -36.18 11.46 -7.82
CA HIS A 27 -35.34 12.26 -6.92
C HIS A 27 -33.91 12.53 -7.41
N GLY A 28 -33.37 11.80 -8.39
CA GLY A 28 -31.95 11.90 -8.79
C GLY A 28 -31.65 11.54 -10.25
N SER A 29 -30.57 12.14 -10.77
CA SER A 29 -30.08 12.05 -12.14
C SER A 29 -29.30 10.76 -12.45
N GLY A 30 -29.84 9.59 -12.09
CA GLY A 30 -29.22 8.28 -12.34
C GLY A 30 -30.02 7.36 -13.27
N SER A 31 -29.39 6.27 -13.74
CA SER A 31 -30.02 5.21 -14.55
C SER A 31 -29.61 3.81 -14.08
N PHE A 32 -30.49 2.83 -14.21
CA PHE A 32 -30.24 1.44 -13.83
C PHE A 32 -29.68 0.66 -15.03
N VAL A 33 -28.53 0.00 -14.87
CA VAL A 33 -27.88 -0.83 -15.90
C VAL A 33 -27.47 -2.16 -15.26
N GLU A 34 -27.86 -3.27 -15.88
CA GLU A 34 -27.43 -4.64 -15.47
C GLU A 34 -27.51 -4.90 -13.96
N ASN A 35 -28.66 -4.61 -13.35
CA ASN A 35 -28.95 -4.75 -11.92
C ASN A 35 -28.25 -3.77 -10.96
N HIS A 36 -27.61 -2.71 -11.47
CA HIS A 36 -26.93 -1.70 -10.65
C HIS A 36 -27.49 -0.30 -10.93
N TYR A 37 -27.62 0.53 -9.89
CA TYR A 37 -27.98 1.94 -10.03
C TYR A 37 -26.71 2.77 -10.26
N VAL A 38 -26.66 3.51 -11.37
CA VAL A 38 -25.53 4.37 -11.73
C VAL A 38 -25.99 5.82 -11.74
N GLU A 39 -25.42 6.65 -10.88
CA GLU A 39 -25.68 8.09 -10.87
C GLU A 39 -24.83 8.80 -11.94
N ARG A 40 -25.42 9.67 -12.78
CA ARG A 40 -24.62 10.47 -13.73
C ARG A 40 -23.98 11.64 -12.99
N LEU A 41 -22.65 11.67 -12.99
CA LEU A 41 -21.90 12.85 -12.57
C LEU A 41 -22.21 14.03 -13.50
N ASN A 42 -22.30 15.23 -12.90
CA ASN A 42 -22.67 16.48 -13.55
C ASN A 42 -21.75 16.78 -14.76
N PRO A 43 -22.28 17.13 -15.96
CA PRO A 43 -21.49 17.28 -17.18
C PRO A 43 -20.38 18.36 -17.11
N ASP A 44 -20.49 19.30 -16.18
CA ASP A 44 -19.57 20.44 -16.03
C ASP A 44 -18.35 20.15 -15.13
N ARG A 45 -18.14 18.90 -14.70
CA ARG A 45 -16.92 18.51 -13.99
C ARG A 45 -15.80 18.27 -15.01
N PRO A 46 -14.67 19.01 -14.96
CA PRO A 46 -13.55 18.72 -15.84
C PRO A 46 -13.06 17.29 -15.57
N LEU A 47 -13.02 16.47 -16.62
CA LEU A 47 -12.38 15.16 -16.56
C LEU A 47 -10.86 15.39 -16.52
N PRO A 48 -10.10 14.67 -15.67
CA PRO A 48 -8.65 14.74 -15.72
C PRO A 48 -8.16 14.31 -17.10
N GLU A 49 -7.25 15.09 -17.69
CA GLU A 49 -6.63 14.77 -18.97
C GLU A 49 -5.82 13.47 -18.82
N VAL A 50 -6.22 12.42 -19.54
CA VAL A 50 -5.51 11.13 -19.56
C VAL A 50 -4.61 11.09 -20.80
N ASN A 51 -3.29 11.07 -20.58
CA ASN A 51 -2.29 10.85 -21.62
C ASN A 51 -2.29 9.38 -22.07
N PRO A 52 -2.61 9.05 -23.34
CA PRO A 52 -2.73 7.66 -23.80
C PRO A 52 -1.41 6.87 -23.87
N ASN A 53 -0.26 7.54 -23.77
CA ASN A 53 1.06 6.94 -24.01
C ASN A 53 1.94 6.82 -22.76
N GLU A 54 1.40 7.10 -21.57
CA GLU A 54 2.04 6.67 -20.32
C GLU A 54 1.68 5.20 -20.05
N PRO A 55 2.62 4.36 -19.59
CA PRO A 55 2.30 3.01 -19.13
C PRO A 55 1.21 3.14 -18.07
N ARG A 56 0.03 2.59 -18.38
CA ARG A 56 -1.11 2.59 -17.47
C ARG A 56 -0.74 1.80 -16.23
N LEU A 57 -0.41 2.49 -15.14
CA LEU A 57 -0.68 1.97 -13.81
C LEU A 57 -2.21 1.87 -13.69
N ILE A 58 -2.77 0.68 -13.85
CA ILE A 58 -4.16 0.40 -13.43
C ILE A 58 -4.15 0.15 -11.92
N THR A 59 -3.44 1.00 -11.19
CA THR A 59 -3.17 0.87 -9.75
C THR A 59 -3.73 2.11 -9.08
N GLY A 60 -5.04 2.29 -9.24
CA GLY A 60 -5.76 3.45 -8.70
C GLY A 60 -6.48 3.17 -7.38
N GLU A 61 -6.77 1.90 -7.07
CA GLU A 61 -7.59 1.52 -5.89
C GLU A 61 -6.93 0.44 -5.03
N TYR A 62 -6.16 -0.48 -5.63
CA TYR A 62 -5.55 -1.61 -4.93
C TYR A 62 -4.02 -1.60 -5.00
N ALA A 63 -3.38 -1.84 -3.87
CA ALA A 63 -1.94 -2.08 -3.70
C ALA A 63 -1.54 -3.46 -4.23
N ILE A 64 -2.39 -4.46 -4.03
CA ILE A 64 -2.16 -5.82 -4.49
C ILE A 64 -3.49 -6.48 -4.82
N ARG A 65 -3.52 -7.28 -5.87
CA ARG A 65 -4.66 -8.10 -6.24
C ARG A 65 -4.21 -9.54 -6.39
N VAL A 66 -5.01 -10.46 -5.88
CA VAL A 66 -4.75 -11.90 -5.97
C VAL A 66 -5.91 -12.55 -6.72
N LYS A 67 -5.60 -13.28 -7.78
CA LYS A 67 -6.59 -14.10 -8.48
C LYS A 67 -6.67 -15.45 -7.80
N LEU A 68 -7.83 -15.75 -7.24
CA LEU A 68 -8.12 -17.02 -6.62
C LEU A 68 -9.04 -17.86 -7.52
N VAL A 69 -8.85 -19.18 -7.50
CA VAL A 69 -9.77 -20.17 -8.08
C VAL A 69 -10.21 -21.15 -7.01
N SER A 70 -11.36 -21.80 -7.22
CA SER A 70 -11.84 -22.89 -6.38
C SER A 70 -12.27 -24.09 -7.25
N ARG A 71 -12.57 -25.22 -6.61
CA ARG A 71 -13.13 -26.39 -7.31
C ARG A 71 -14.47 -26.09 -8.01
N ASN A 72 -15.22 -25.12 -7.50
CA ASN A 72 -16.54 -24.75 -7.98
C ASN A 72 -16.48 -23.59 -9.00
N ASN A 73 -15.37 -22.85 -9.03
CA ASN A 73 -15.14 -21.75 -9.97
C ASN A 73 -13.66 -21.71 -10.40
N MET A 74 -13.38 -22.28 -11.58
CA MET A 74 -12.05 -22.34 -12.19
C MET A 74 -11.71 -21.13 -13.07
N GLU A 75 -12.69 -20.27 -13.39
CA GLU A 75 -12.42 -19.01 -14.10
C GLU A 75 -11.64 -18.04 -13.21
N GLY A 76 -11.95 -18.10 -11.92
CA GLY A 76 -11.29 -17.38 -10.84
C GLY A 76 -11.76 -15.95 -10.67
N VAL A 77 -11.57 -15.43 -9.47
CA VAL A 77 -12.01 -14.09 -9.06
C VAL A 77 -10.78 -13.31 -8.61
N TRP A 78 -10.66 -12.07 -9.07
CA TRP A 78 -9.67 -11.13 -8.58
C TRP A 78 -10.16 -10.48 -7.30
N ILE A 79 -9.34 -10.53 -6.26
CA ILE A 79 -9.61 -9.90 -4.96
C ILE A 79 -8.52 -8.87 -4.72
N GLY A 80 -8.90 -7.63 -4.41
CA GLY A 80 -7.98 -6.51 -4.24
C GLY A 80 -7.84 -6.04 -2.80
N PHE A 81 -6.64 -5.58 -2.45
CA PHE A 81 -6.32 -4.97 -1.16
C PHE A 81 -5.54 -3.64 -1.35
N PRO A 82 -5.71 -2.61 -0.48
CA PRO A 82 -6.60 -2.58 0.68
C PRO A 82 -8.06 -2.73 0.27
N ASP A 83 -8.86 -3.31 1.14
CA ASP A 83 -10.30 -3.26 1.00
C ASP A 83 -10.77 -1.82 1.25
N THR A 84 -11.70 -1.33 0.44
CA THR A 84 -12.22 0.05 0.50
C THR A 84 -13.57 0.15 1.21
N GLY A 85 -14.04 -0.93 1.84
CA GLY A 85 -15.27 -0.95 2.64
C GLY A 85 -15.31 0.07 3.79
N GLU A 86 -16.49 0.62 4.08
CA GLU A 86 -16.71 1.56 5.20
C GLU A 86 -16.53 0.91 6.60
N TYR A 87 -16.50 -0.42 6.66
CA TYR A 87 -16.24 -1.22 7.86
C TYR A 87 -15.00 -2.10 7.64
N MET A 88 -13.87 -1.69 8.22
CA MET A 88 -12.63 -2.46 8.17
C MET A 88 -12.67 -3.57 9.24
N ASP A 89 -13.25 -4.73 8.92
CA ASP A 89 -12.90 -5.97 9.65
C ASP A 89 -11.60 -6.51 9.06
N THR A 90 -10.49 -6.30 9.78
CA THR A 90 -9.15 -6.74 9.36
C THR A 90 -9.05 -8.26 9.17
N ALA A 91 -9.91 -9.05 9.85
CA ALA A 91 -9.91 -10.50 9.70
C ALA A 91 -10.69 -10.96 8.45
N HIS A 92 -11.68 -10.19 8.03
CA HIS A 92 -12.62 -10.54 6.96
C HIS A 92 -13.00 -9.33 6.11
N PRO A 93 -12.08 -8.81 5.28
CA PRO A 93 -12.40 -7.73 4.36
C PRO A 93 -13.57 -8.12 3.43
N ASP A 94 -14.45 -7.17 3.16
CA ASP A 94 -15.64 -7.29 2.34
C ASP A 94 -15.31 -7.84 0.94
N GLU A 95 -14.24 -7.32 0.31
CA GLU A 95 -13.75 -7.81 -0.99
C GLU A 95 -13.38 -9.30 -0.95
N LEU A 96 -12.78 -9.78 0.15
CA LEU A 96 -12.47 -11.20 0.34
C LEU A 96 -13.74 -12.03 0.53
N LEU A 97 -14.70 -11.55 1.32
CA LEU A 97 -15.98 -12.23 1.54
C LEU A 97 -16.78 -12.36 0.24
N LEU A 98 -16.86 -11.29 -0.55
CA LEU A 98 -17.49 -11.28 -1.87
C LEU A 98 -16.77 -12.22 -2.84
N GLY A 99 -15.43 -12.22 -2.81
CA GLY A 99 -14.61 -13.13 -3.59
C GLY A 99 -14.87 -14.60 -3.27
N LEU A 100 -14.94 -14.96 -1.97
CA LEU A 100 -15.23 -16.32 -1.52
C LEU A 100 -16.64 -16.78 -1.89
N ASP A 101 -17.65 -15.90 -1.79
CA ASP A 101 -19.02 -16.18 -2.23
C ASP A 101 -19.08 -16.47 -3.74
N ALA A 102 -18.44 -15.63 -4.56
CA ALA A 102 -18.34 -15.82 -6.01
C ALA A 102 -17.55 -17.09 -6.40
N LEU A 103 -16.59 -17.49 -5.56
CA LEU A 103 -15.84 -18.74 -5.71
C LEU A 103 -16.62 -19.96 -5.17
N GLN A 104 -17.76 -19.76 -4.49
CA GLN A 104 -18.48 -20.83 -3.78
C GLN A 104 -17.55 -21.62 -2.86
N ALA A 105 -16.72 -20.88 -2.11
CA ALA A 105 -15.78 -21.39 -1.13
C ALA A 105 -16.11 -20.84 0.26
N GLU A 106 -16.00 -21.68 1.28
CA GLU A 106 -16.22 -21.27 2.68
C GLU A 106 -14.95 -20.66 3.28
N THR A 107 -13.78 -21.14 2.87
CA THR A 107 -12.47 -20.69 3.38
C THR A 107 -11.42 -20.68 2.27
N LEU A 108 -10.32 -19.96 2.52
CA LEU A 108 -9.16 -19.92 1.63
C LEU A 108 -8.47 -21.28 1.44
N ASP A 109 -8.67 -22.25 2.34
CA ASP A 109 -8.16 -23.63 2.19
C ASP A 109 -8.81 -24.37 1.01
N GLN A 110 -9.96 -23.88 0.53
CA GLN A 110 -10.66 -24.40 -0.64
C GLN A 110 -10.26 -23.67 -1.94
N CYS A 111 -9.33 -22.72 -1.84
CA CYS A 111 -8.89 -21.85 -2.93
C CYS A 111 -7.42 -22.09 -3.30
N MET A 112 -7.05 -21.68 -4.51
CA MET A 112 -5.66 -21.63 -4.98
C MET A 112 -5.40 -20.28 -5.64
N ALA A 113 -4.27 -19.65 -5.32
CA ALA A 113 -3.83 -18.45 -6.01
C ALA A 113 -3.20 -18.82 -7.34
N VAL A 114 -3.63 -18.16 -8.42
CA VAL A 114 -3.19 -18.46 -9.79
C VAL A 114 -2.57 -17.26 -10.49
N ASP A 115 -2.77 -16.05 -9.97
CA ASP A 115 -2.20 -14.83 -10.51
C ASP A 115 -2.12 -13.76 -9.42
N VAL A 116 -1.16 -12.84 -9.52
CA VAL A 116 -0.97 -11.73 -8.59
C VAL A 116 -0.55 -10.49 -9.37
N ASP A 117 -1.18 -9.36 -9.04
CA ASP A 117 -0.81 -8.05 -9.55
C ASP A 117 -0.45 -7.15 -8.35
N CYS A 118 0.79 -6.67 -8.29
CA CYS A 118 1.32 -5.90 -7.17
C CYS A 118 1.79 -4.51 -7.62
N ALA A 119 1.45 -3.50 -6.83
CA ALA A 119 1.83 -2.10 -7.07
C ALA A 119 3.35 -1.87 -6.98
N LEU A 120 4.07 -2.71 -6.24
CA LEU A 120 5.54 -2.65 -6.14
C LEU A 120 6.17 -3.64 -7.12
N PRO A 121 6.69 -3.18 -8.27
CA PRO A 121 7.22 -4.07 -9.31
C PRO A 121 8.49 -4.82 -8.91
N GLN A 122 9.18 -4.37 -7.85
CA GLN A 122 10.37 -5.04 -7.32
C GLN A 122 10.06 -6.31 -6.54
N ILE A 123 8.81 -6.47 -6.06
CA ILE A 123 8.35 -7.71 -5.45
C ILE A 123 7.97 -8.65 -6.60
N THR A 124 8.72 -9.73 -6.75
CA THR A 124 8.62 -10.61 -7.92
C THR A 124 8.36 -12.05 -7.51
N ASP A 125 7.79 -12.83 -8.42
CA ASP A 125 7.52 -14.26 -8.20
C ASP A 125 6.64 -14.58 -6.98
N ILE A 126 5.70 -13.68 -6.65
CA ILE A 126 4.89 -13.73 -5.41
C ILE A 126 4.19 -15.07 -5.21
N LEU A 127 3.66 -15.69 -6.26
CA LEU A 127 2.97 -16.98 -6.14
C LEU A 127 3.87 -18.11 -5.59
N ASN A 128 5.17 -18.07 -5.88
CA ASN A 128 6.12 -19.08 -5.41
C ASN A 128 6.68 -18.76 -4.02
N GLN A 129 6.35 -17.60 -3.44
CA GLN A 129 6.78 -17.22 -2.09
C GLN A 129 5.94 -17.85 -0.98
N TYR A 130 4.78 -18.44 -1.32
CA TYR A 130 3.80 -18.93 -0.34
C TYR A 130 3.38 -20.37 -0.60
N ASP A 131 3.20 -21.14 0.47
CA ASP A 131 2.75 -22.54 0.39
C ASP A 131 1.23 -22.65 0.21
N SER A 132 0.48 -21.58 0.52
CA SER A 132 -0.98 -21.57 0.47
C SER A 132 -1.55 -20.21 0.03
N ALA A 133 -2.76 -20.26 -0.56
CA ALA A 133 -3.54 -19.06 -0.86
C ALA A 133 -3.89 -18.28 0.43
N GLY A 134 -4.09 -18.99 1.55
CA GLY A 134 -4.40 -18.39 2.85
C GLY A 134 -3.30 -17.45 3.34
N GLU A 135 -2.04 -17.92 3.32
CA GLU A 135 -0.90 -17.13 3.77
C GLU A 135 -0.64 -15.93 2.86
N LEU A 136 -0.69 -16.14 1.53
CA LEU A 136 -0.55 -15.05 0.56
C LEU A 136 -1.62 -13.97 0.77
N VAL A 137 -2.88 -14.36 0.89
CA VAL A 137 -3.99 -13.41 1.08
C VAL A 137 -3.84 -12.66 2.41
N ARG A 138 -3.40 -13.32 3.49
CA ARG A 138 -3.11 -12.63 4.76
C ARG A 138 -2.06 -11.54 4.59
N HIS A 139 -0.93 -11.85 3.95
CA HIS A 139 0.11 -10.84 3.69
C HIS A 139 -0.36 -9.76 2.70
N ALA A 140 -1.20 -10.11 1.73
CA ALA A 140 -1.78 -9.17 0.78
C ALA A 140 -2.73 -8.16 1.47
N ILE A 141 -3.50 -8.61 2.47
CA ILE A 141 -4.34 -7.76 3.32
C ILE A 141 -3.45 -6.76 4.08
N ASP A 142 -2.44 -7.25 4.80
CA ASP A 142 -1.52 -6.42 5.59
C ASP A 142 -0.78 -5.42 4.69
N PHE A 143 -0.36 -5.86 3.50
CA PHE A 143 0.27 -5.00 2.50
C PHE A 143 -0.67 -3.91 2.00
N GLY A 144 -1.94 -4.25 1.77
CA GLY A 144 -2.97 -3.27 1.45
C GLY A 144 -3.08 -2.17 2.50
N TYR A 145 -3.10 -2.53 3.78
CA TYR A 145 -3.14 -1.55 4.88
C TYR A 145 -1.90 -0.67 4.93
N VAL A 146 -0.71 -1.27 4.87
CA VAL A 146 0.57 -0.55 4.84
C VAL A 146 0.60 0.46 3.68
N TRP A 147 0.13 0.04 2.51
CA TRP A 147 0.02 0.90 1.32
C TRP A 147 -0.98 2.04 1.48
N ALA A 148 -2.11 1.79 2.14
CA ALA A 148 -3.15 2.78 2.37
C ALA A 148 -2.73 3.84 3.40
N GLU A 149 -2.08 3.40 4.48
CA GLU A 149 -1.75 4.26 5.61
C GLU A 149 -0.53 5.14 5.37
N GLN A 150 0.44 4.67 4.56
CA GLN A 150 1.67 5.40 4.21
C GLN A 150 2.35 6.07 5.42
N GLY A 151 2.55 5.32 6.50
CA GLY A 151 3.15 5.84 7.73
C GLY A 151 2.33 6.93 8.42
N GLN A 152 1.01 6.93 8.22
CA GLN A 152 0.07 7.89 8.80
C GLN A 152 0.38 9.34 8.38
N GLY A 153 0.85 9.53 7.14
CA GLY A 153 1.19 10.83 6.59
C GLY A 153 2.61 11.31 6.93
N GLU A 154 3.51 10.41 7.34
CA GLU A 154 4.93 10.73 7.48
C GLU A 154 5.48 11.24 6.13
N PRO A 155 6.16 12.40 6.12
CA PRO A 155 6.74 12.94 4.89
C PRO A 155 7.73 11.95 4.25
N HIS A 156 7.58 11.73 2.95
CA HIS A 156 8.44 10.85 2.15
C HIS A 156 8.44 9.38 2.60
N TRP A 157 7.41 8.92 3.30
CA TRP A 157 7.36 7.55 3.81
C TRP A 157 7.47 6.51 2.69
N MET A 158 6.78 6.72 1.56
CA MET A 158 6.78 5.78 0.43
C MET A 158 8.14 5.75 -0.27
N GLU A 159 8.77 6.92 -0.45
CA GLU A 159 10.12 7.01 -1.01
C GLU A 159 11.15 6.37 -0.07
N LYS A 160 10.99 6.57 1.24
CA LYS A 160 11.84 5.92 2.25
C LYS A 160 11.69 4.40 2.20
N TRP A 161 10.47 3.88 2.14
CA TRP A 161 10.23 2.45 2.08
C TRP A 161 10.82 1.81 0.83
N GLN A 162 10.58 2.37 -0.36
CA GLN A 162 11.20 1.88 -1.59
C GLN A 162 12.73 1.99 -1.55
N CYS A 163 13.28 3.08 -1.00
CA CYS A 163 14.71 3.24 -0.83
C CYS A 163 15.33 2.17 0.09
N VAL A 164 14.63 1.78 1.16
CA VAL A 164 15.05 0.72 2.07
C VAL A 164 14.95 -0.65 1.39
N MET A 165 13.87 -0.91 0.65
CA MET A 165 13.73 -2.15 -0.11
C MET A 165 14.84 -2.32 -1.16
N GLU A 166 15.25 -1.24 -1.84
CA GLU A 166 16.38 -1.26 -2.77
C GLU A 166 17.72 -1.49 -2.06
N LEU A 167 17.91 -0.89 -0.88
CA LEU A 167 19.11 -1.10 -0.08
C LEU A 167 19.26 -2.56 0.38
N GLU A 168 18.15 -3.19 0.74
CA GLU A 168 18.08 -4.55 1.28
C GLU A 168 17.86 -5.63 0.20
N ASP A 169 17.91 -5.26 -1.09
CA ASP A 169 17.66 -6.16 -2.23
C ASP A 169 16.35 -6.95 -2.09
N CYS A 170 15.30 -6.27 -1.64
CA CYS A 170 14.04 -6.89 -1.25
C CYS A 170 13.17 -7.23 -2.46
N HIS A 171 12.96 -8.54 -2.68
CA HIS A 171 12.07 -9.07 -3.72
C HIS A 171 10.86 -9.85 -3.19
N ARG A 172 10.74 -9.98 -1.86
CA ARG A 172 9.71 -10.77 -1.20
C ARG A 172 8.67 -9.89 -0.51
N LEU A 173 7.41 -10.31 -0.56
CA LEU A 173 6.29 -9.57 0.02
C LEU A 173 6.35 -9.56 1.56
N ASP A 174 6.76 -10.67 2.18
CA ASP A 174 6.90 -10.76 3.64
C ASP A 174 8.02 -9.85 4.17
N LEU A 175 9.19 -9.86 3.53
CA LEU A 175 10.28 -8.95 3.88
C LEU A 175 9.90 -7.49 3.64
N ALA A 176 9.13 -7.18 2.59
CA ALA A 176 8.65 -5.83 2.34
C ALA A 176 7.80 -5.31 3.51
N LEU A 177 6.95 -6.15 4.09
CA LEU A 177 6.13 -5.84 5.27
C LEU A 177 7.00 -5.57 6.50
N ASP A 178 7.98 -6.43 6.78
CA ASP A 178 8.92 -6.21 7.88
C ASP A 178 9.67 -4.88 7.70
N LEU A 179 10.19 -4.61 6.50
CA LEU A 179 10.90 -3.36 6.22
C LEU A 179 10.02 -2.12 6.40
N ALA A 180 8.73 -2.20 6.03
CA ALA A 180 7.78 -1.10 6.21
C ALA A 180 7.60 -0.72 7.69
N GLN A 181 7.61 -1.70 8.58
CA GLN A 181 7.49 -1.48 10.03
C GLN A 181 8.80 -1.01 10.66
N ASN A 182 9.93 -1.38 10.06
CA ASN A 182 11.27 -1.11 10.58
C ASN A 182 11.97 0.09 9.93
N LEU A 183 11.24 1.00 9.26
CA LEU A 183 11.85 2.18 8.64
C LEU A 183 12.62 3.08 9.62
N HIS A 184 12.29 3.03 10.90
CA HIS A 184 13.02 3.76 11.95
C HIS A 184 14.47 3.26 12.15
N CYS A 185 14.77 2.02 11.72
CA CYS A 185 16.12 1.45 11.72
C CYS A 185 17.01 1.95 10.57
N TYR A 186 16.49 2.86 9.74
CA TYR A 186 17.17 3.40 8.57
C TYR A 186 17.24 4.92 8.60
N GLU A 187 18.45 5.43 8.36
CA GLU A 187 18.63 6.81 7.94
C GLU A 187 18.21 6.97 6.48
N PHE A 188 17.57 8.10 6.17
CA PHE A 188 17.05 8.36 4.84
C PHE A 188 17.19 9.84 4.46
N ILE A 189 17.58 10.08 3.21
CA ILE A 189 17.59 11.39 2.59
C ILE A 189 16.88 11.30 1.24
N PRO A 190 15.80 12.08 1.02
CA PRO A 190 15.10 12.12 -0.26
C PRO A 190 16.02 12.51 -1.42
N ARG A 191 15.77 11.91 -2.58
CA ARG A 191 16.47 12.29 -3.81
C ARG A 191 16.18 13.74 -4.17
N GLY A 192 17.22 14.46 -4.61
CA GLY A 192 17.08 15.85 -5.06
C GLY A 192 16.83 16.87 -3.96
N VAL A 193 17.01 16.50 -2.69
CA VAL A 193 16.89 17.44 -1.57
C VAL A 193 17.93 18.56 -1.67
N ASP A 194 17.54 19.77 -1.26
CA ASP A 194 18.49 20.85 -1.00
C ASP A 194 19.27 20.54 0.28
N LEU A 195 20.55 20.18 0.12
CA LEU A 195 21.43 19.83 1.25
C LEU A 195 21.58 20.98 2.25
N ALA A 196 21.47 22.24 1.83
CA ALA A 196 21.56 23.36 2.76
C ALA A 196 20.31 23.45 3.65
N GLN A 197 19.14 23.23 3.09
CA GLN A 197 17.88 23.20 3.83
C GLN A 197 17.80 21.95 4.73
N TYR A 198 18.12 20.77 4.18
CA TYR A 198 18.17 19.52 4.92
C TYR A 198 19.12 19.61 6.11
N GLY A 199 20.33 20.13 5.90
CA GLY A 199 21.32 20.29 6.96
C GLY A 199 20.86 21.23 8.08
N MET A 200 20.12 22.30 7.75
CA MET A 200 19.51 23.18 8.75
C MET A 200 18.44 22.47 9.57
N ASP A 201 17.55 21.73 8.91
CA ASP A 201 16.44 21.05 9.58
C ASP A 201 16.93 19.89 10.45
N LEU A 202 17.93 19.14 9.96
CA LEU A 202 18.61 18.09 10.72
C LEU A 202 19.31 18.67 11.95
N ALA A 203 20.10 19.74 11.79
CA ALA A 203 20.82 20.35 12.92
C ALA A 203 19.87 20.89 14.01
N ARG A 204 18.69 21.38 13.62
CA ARG A 204 17.64 21.77 14.58
C ARG A 204 17.01 20.56 15.26
N LYS A 205 16.68 19.51 14.49
CA LYS A 205 16.09 18.26 15.00
C LYS A 205 17.01 17.59 16.02
N GLU A 206 18.32 17.58 15.78
CA GLU A 206 19.32 17.00 16.67
C GLU A 206 19.77 17.94 17.81
N GLY A 207 19.23 19.17 17.86
CA GLY A 207 19.56 20.16 18.90
C GLY A 207 20.96 20.76 18.79
N VAL A 208 21.65 20.57 17.67
CA VAL A 208 22.97 21.15 17.38
C VAL A 208 22.84 22.65 17.12
N LEU A 209 21.77 23.08 16.44
CA LEU A 209 21.52 24.48 16.11
C LEU A 209 20.34 25.03 16.93
N GLY A 210 20.62 26.04 17.76
CA GLY A 210 19.62 26.77 18.55
C GLY A 210 18.88 27.86 17.77
N GLN A 211 18.23 28.78 18.49
CA GLN A 211 17.43 29.87 17.89
C GLN A 211 18.21 31.19 17.67
N ASP A 212 19.52 31.21 17.93
CA ASP A 212 20.33 32.43 17.78
C ASP A 212 20.49 32.82 16.30
N PRO A 213 19.99 33.99 15.86
CA PRO A 213 20.02 34.38 14.45
C PRO A 213 21.43 34.53 13.87
N LEU A 214 22.41 34.92 14.68
CA LEU A 214 23.80 35.09 14.23
C LEU A 214 24.48 33.73 14.06
N LEU A 215 24.21 32.77 14.96
CA LEU A 215 24.72 31.41 14.80
C LEU A 215 24.09 30.72 13.59
N ILE A 216 22.78 30.91 13.35
CA ILE A 216 22.09 30.37 12.17
C ILE A 216 22.72 30.90 10.87
N GLN A 217 23.03 32.20 10.80
CA GLN A 217 23.65 32.79 9.60
C GLN A 217 25.07 32.29 9.32
N CYS A 218 25.79 31.87 10.36
CA CYS A 218 27.17 31.38 10.25
C CYS A 218 27.26 29.85 10.14
N PHE A 219 26.13 29.12 10.22
CA PHE A 219 26.13 27.66 10.26
C PHE A 219 26.32 27.08 8.84
N ASP A 220 27.35 26.25 8.67
CA ASP A 220 27.60 25.54 7.42
C ASP A 220 26.70 24.29 7.34
N SER A 221 25.44 24.50 6.93
CA SER A 221 24.46 23.42 6.86
C SER A 221 24.79 22.37 5.81
N VAL A 222 25.44 22.74 4.70
CA VAL A 222 25.83 21.78 3.66
C VAL A 222 26.90 20.83 4.19
N ALA A 223 27.94 21.36 4.83
CA ALA A 223 28.96 20.51 5.45
C ALA A 223 28.38 19.62 6.54
N TYR A 224 27.41 20.12 7.31
CA TYR A 224 26.72 19.32 8.33
C TYR A 224 25.94 18.15 7.71
N ALA A 225 25.16 18.41 6.67
CA ALA A 225 24.44 17.36 5.93
C ALA A 225 25.41 16.30 5.36
N GLN A 226 26.49 16.73 4.70
CA GLN A 226 27.49 15.83 4.14
C GLN A 226 28.20 14.99 5.22
N HIS A 227 28.49 15.58 6.38
CA HIS A 227 29.07 14.86 7.50
C HIS A 227 28.10 13.77 8.01
N HIS A 228 26.82 14.08 8.13
CA HIS A 228 25.80 13.10 8.50
C HIS A 228 25.71 11.97 7.46
N MET A 229 25.70 12.27 6.16
CA MET A 229 25.72 11.26 5.10
C MET A 229 26.94 10.32 5.21
N ALA A 230 28.11 10.89 5.47
CA ALA A 230 29.36 10.14 5.61
C ALA A 230 29.40 9.30 6.89
N LYS A 231 28.82 9.79 8.00
CA LYS A 231 28.76 9.08 9.28
C LYS A 231 28.04 7.74 9.16
N TYR A 232 26.92 7.72 8.44
CA TYR A 232 26.11 6.52 8.26
C TYR A 232 26.47 5.71 7.01
N GLY A 233 27.33 6.26 6.14
CA GLY A 233 27.72 5.58 4.90
C GLY A 233 26.54 5.36 3.95
N LEU A 234 25.70 6.39 3.78
CA LEU A 234 24.48 6.29 2.97
C LEU A 234 24.78 5.81 1.54
N SER A 235 24.11 4.74 1.13
CA SER A 235 24.14 4.21 -0.23
C SER A 235 23.14 4.95 -1.10
N THR A 236 23.49 5.14 -2.37
CA THR A 236 22.58 5.73 -3.37
C THR A 236 21.65 4.65 -3.91
N THR A 237 20.35 4.94 -3.94
CA THR A 237 19.31 4.09 -4.51
C THR A 237 18.50 4.92 -5.53
N ASP A 238 17.56 4.31 -6.25
CA ASP A 238 16.72 5.05 -7.20
C ASP A 238 15.74 6.01 -6.51
N HIS A 239 15.39 5.73 -5.25
CA HIS A 239 14.46 6.52 -4.45
C HIS A 239 15.12 7.50 -3.45
N GLY A 240 16.44 7.45 -3.28
CA GLY A 240 17.13 8.39 -2.39
C GLY A 240 18.49 7.90 -1.92
N TYR A 241 18.81 8.23 -0.67
CA TYR A 241 19.97 7.74 0.03
C TYR A 241 19.53 7.08 1.32
N ALA A 242 20.01 5.86 1.60
CA ALA A 242 19.69 5.15 2.84
C ALA A 242 20.88 4.39 3.41
N ALA A 243 20.87 4.19 4.73
CA ALA A 243 21.75 3.26 5.43
C ALA A 243 21.07 2.77 6.70
N ARG A 244 21.49 1.59 7.17
CA ARG A 244 21.11 1.08 8.50
C ARG A 244 21.73 1.94 9.59
N ASN A 245 20.97 2.23 10.64
CA ASN A 245 21.40 3.04 11.79
C ASN A 245 21.73 2.21 13.05
N GLU A 246 22.05 0.93 12.87
CA GLU A 246 22.43 -0.05 13.90
C GLU A 246 21.32 -0.44 14.89
N GLN A 247 20.08 0.05 14.71
CA GLN A 247 18.93 -0.45 15.46
C GLN A 247 18.54 -1.87 14.99
N GLU A 248 18.05 -2.66 15.93
CA GLU A 248 17.61 -4.03 15.68
C GLU A 248 16.32 -4.05 14.86
N ILE A 249 16.30 -4.86 13.80
CA ILE A 249 15.12 -5.08 12.96
C ILE A 249 14.29 -6.21 13.59
N ILE A 250 12.99 -5.97 13.72
CA ILE A 250 12.03 -6.96 14.19
C ILE A 250 11.39 -7.63 12.97
N TYR A 251 11.55 -8.95 12.87
CA TYR A 251 10.94 -9.75 11.82
C TYR A 251 9.67 -10.43 12.36
N GLU A 252 8.52 -9.98 11.89
CA GLU A 252 7.20 -10.55 12.20
C GLU A 252 6.69 -11.43 11.05
N TYR A 253 7.04 -11.08 9.80
CA TYR A 253 6.52 -11.72 8.60
C TYR A 253 7.51 -12.71 7.98
N SER A 254 8.74 -12.26 7.75
CA SER A 254 9.79 -13.06 7.17
C SER A 254 10.59 -13.78 8.25
N GLN A 255 11.16 -14.93 7.89
CA GLN A 255 12.22 -15.51 8.71
C GLN A 255 13.56 -14.99 8.20
N PRO A 256 14.44 -14.50 9.09
CA PRO A 256 15.79 -14.15 8.66
C PRO A 256 16.44 -15.39 8.04
N GLU A 257 17.10 -15.20 6.91
CA GLU A 257 17.99 -16.23 6.38
C GLU A 257 19.03 -16.49 7.47
N HIS A 258 18.98 -17.69 8.07
CA HIS A 258 20.00 -18.07 9.03
C HIS A 258 21.31 -18.11 8.25
N GLU A 259 22.21 -17.15 8.54
CA GLU A 259 23.61 -17.31 8.14
C GLU A 259 24.07 -18.69 8.65
N PRO A 260 24.68 -19.53 7.81
CA PRO A 260 25.17 -20.81 8.27
C PRO A 260 26.12 -20.56 9.43
N GLU A 261 25.80 -21.09 10.61
CA GLU A 261 26.69 -21.08 11.77
C GLU A 261 28.07 -21.54 11.30
N MET A 262 29.02 -20.60 11.22
CA MET A 262 30.42 -20.95 11.04
C MET A 262 30.84 -21.70 12.29
N THR A 263 30.81 -23.03 12.18
CA THR A 263 31.35 -23.95 13.16
C THR A 263 32.85 -23.71 13.20
N MET A 264 33.32 -23.00 14.24
CA MET A 264 34.74 -23.01 14.64
C MET A 264 35.05 -24.25 15.47
#